data_AF-C7YX89-F1
#
_entry.id   AF-C7YX89-F1
#
_cell.length_a   1.000
_cell.length_b   1.000
_cell.length_c   1.000
_cell.angle_alpha   90.00
_cell.angle_beta   90.00
_cell.angle_gamma   90.00
#
_symmetry.space_group_name_H-M   'P 1'
#
loop_
_entity.id
_entity.type
_entity.pdbx_description
1 polymer ?
#
loop_
_entity_poly.entity_id
_entity_poly.type
_entity_poly.pdbx_seq_one_letter_code
_entity_poly.pdbx_strand_id
1 'polypeptide(L)'
;MSFVTRLRSSGVLRPLSAASRTQLRCYSCTIPRQSQDNSAVPKDTTPLDSRWFSNLQARIEKLRSPKYPAECVSQAEKLYQHTTTDWIELLGGREGFLTDKSWRALDHYPLLWGDMVSHVNNVMYNKYVETARVRFVKHHAEDATTEEERRQWNDLPTPRSLGLILRRITTEFKLPLTFPDHITVLYRLSERPRYDSTSLLMEGWILSDQHRRLAAKCIDDTAIYDYTTSKRSVLKPFMVEKFQETYDRQMESQIKCDKDARDVIAAVEGLERQFQ
;
A
#
# COMPACT_ATOMS: atom_id res chain seq x y z
N MET A 1 -5.97 12.54 -59.33
CA MET A 1 -4.76 13.37 -59.51
C MET A 1 -3.62 12.68 -58.77
N SER A 2 -2.76 12.02 -59.54
CA SER A 2 -1.58 11.31 -59.05
C SER A 2 -0.43 12.29 -58.86
N PHE A 3 0.31 12.19 -57.75
CA PHE A 3 1.72 12.58 -57.73
C PHE A 3 2.50 11.58 -56.85
N VAL A 4 3.23 10.71 -57.52
CA VAL A 4 4.29 9.86 -56.99
C VAL A 4 5.58 10.63 -57.19
N THR A 5 6.31 10.92 -56.11
CA THR A 5 7.68 11.45 -56.22
C THR A 5 8.63 10.46 -55.57
N ARG A 6 9.36 9.72 -56.41
CA ARG A 6 10.50 8.87 -56.02
C ARG A 6 11.69 9.76 -55.70
N LEU A 7 12.27 9.59 -54.52
CA LEU A 7 13.65 10.00 -54.22
C LEU A 7 14.51 8.75 -54.10
N ARG A 8 15.43 8.58 -55.06
CA ARG A 8 16.55 7.64 -54.97
C ARG A 8 17.69 8.32 -54.23
N SER A 9 18.13 7.75 -53.11
CA SER A 9 19.47 8.01 -52.57
C SER A 9 20.18 6.69 -52.32
N SER A 10 21.18 6.44 -53.16
CA SER A 10 22.17 5.38 -53.06
C SER A 10 23.10 5.65 -51.88
N GLY A 11 22.99 4.82 -50.83
CA GLY A 11 23.89 4.80 -49.68
C GLY A 11 24.51 3.40 -49.54
N VAL A 12 25.84 3.34 -49.65
CA VAL A 12 26.66 2.13 -49.55
C VAL A 12 26.62 1.60 -48.11
N LEU A 13 26.14 0.36 -47.93
CA LEU A 13 26.20 -0.36 -46.65
C LEU A 13 27.61 -0.93 -46.45
N ARG A 14 28.34 -0.44 -45.44
CA ARG A 14 29.54 -1.08 -44.90
C ARG A 14 29.14 -2.00 -43.73
N PRO A 15 29.69 -3.22 -43.63
CA PRO A 15 29.42 -4.09 -42.50
C PRO A 15 30.28 -3.64 -41.31
N LEU A 16 29.63 -3.34 -40.18
CA LEU A 16 30.33 -3.16 -38.90
C LEU A 16 30.54 -4.53 -38.25
N SER A 17 31.80 -4.75 -37.89
CA SER A 17 32.36 -5.97 -37.29
C SER A 17 31.74 -6.30 -35.93
N ALA A 18 31.60 -7.61 -35.70
CA ALA A 18 31.31 -8.20 -34.40
C ALA A 18 32.36 -7.79 -33.35
N ALA A 19 31.90 -7.37 -32.16
CA ALA A 19 32.70 -7.38 -30.95
C ALA A 19 31.83 -7.50 -29.69
N SER A 20 32.19 -8.51 -28.90
CA SER A 20 32.03 -8.65 -27.45
C SER A 20 30.64 -8.86 -26.85
N ARG A 21 30.33 -10.14 -26.60
CA ARG A 21 29.38 -10.56 -25.56
C ARG A 21 29.89 -10.10 -24.19
N THR A 22 29.37 -8.99 -23.69
CA THR A 22 29.53 -8.61 -22.28
C THR A 22 28.63 -9.53 -21.46
N GLN A 23 29.21 -10.46 -20.71
CA GLN A 23 28.48 -11.25 -19.73
C GLN A 23 27.91 -10.31 -18.67
N LEU A 24 26.58 -10.15 -18.66
CA LEU A 24 25.86 -9.52 -17.56
C LEU A 24 26.09 -10.37 -16.30
N ARG A 25 26.98 -9.90 -15.43
CA ARG A 25 27.10 -10.43 -14.06
C ARG A 25 25.81 -10.08 -13.33
N CYS A 26 24.93 -11.06 -13.15
CA CYS A 26 23.82 -10.96 -12.22
C CYS A 26 24.40 -10.86 -10.81
N TYR A 27 24.41 -9.66 -10.23
CA TYR A 27 24.63 -9.50 -8.80
C TYR A 27 23.36 -9.95 -8.08
N SER A 28 23.31 -11.22 -7.71
CA SER A 28 22.31 -11.75 -6.80
C SER A 28 22.60 -11.21 -5.40
N CYS A 29 21.98 -10.09 -5.04
CA CYS A 29 21.97 -9.59 -3.68
C CYS A 29 20.91 -10.34 -2.88
N THR A 30 21.23 -11.56 -2.42
CA THR A 30 20.52 -12.16 -1.28
C THR A 30 20.98 -11.44 -0.02
N ILE A 31 20.15 -10.55 0.53
CA ILE A 31 20.37 -9.98 1.86
C ILE A 31 19.70 -10.90 2.89
N PRO A 32 20.41 -11.36 3.92
CA PRO A 32 19.80 -12.08 5.04
C PRO A 32 18.82 -11.16 5.78
N ARG A 33 17.60 -11.63 5.97
CA ARG A 33 16.56 -10.97 6.76
C ARG A 33 16.96 -11.01 8.24
N GLN A 34 17.59 -9.96 8.75
CA GLN A 34 17.69 -9.73 10.21
C GLN A 34 16.62 -8.71 10.61
N SER A 35 15.43 -9.21 10.89
CA SER A 35 14.44 -8.49 11.69
C SER A 35 14.72 -8.80 13.16
N GLN A 36 15.52 -7.96 13.82
CA GLN A 36 15.48 -7.88 15.29
C GLN A 36 14.39 -6.87 15.62
N ASP A 37 13.20 -7.40 15.88
CA ASP A 37 12.06 -6.62 16.34
C ASP A 37 11.81 -6.99 17.80
N ASN A 38 12.17 -6.08 18.70
CA ASN A 38 12.01 -6.18 20.16
C ASN A 38 10.86 -5.28 20.62
N SER A 39 9.72 -5.31 19.92
CA SER A 39 8.44 -4.83 20.46
C SER A 39 7.59 -6.02 20.89
N ALA A 40 7.37 -6.13 22.20
CA ALA A 40 6.53 -7.15 22.82
C ALA A 40 5.04 -6.89 22.51
N VAL A 41 4.56 -7.42 21.39
CA VAL A 41 3.13 -7.68 21.16
C VAL A 41 2.92 -9.19 21.34
N PRO A 42 1.89 -9.67 22.05
CA PRO A 42 1.66 -11.10 22.25
C PRO A 42 1.47 -11.80 20.90
N LYS A 43 2.46 -12.61 20.50
CA LYS A 43 2.48 -13.40 19.26
C LYS A 43 1.70 -14.71 19.41
N ASP A 44 0.46 -14.65 19.90
CA ASP A 44 -0.37 -15.87 20.04
C ASP A 44 -1.43 -15.97 18.96
N THR A 45 -1.05 -15.65 17.72
CA THR A 45 -1.98 -15.63 16.59
C THR A 45 -1.34 -16.23 15.35
N THR A 46 -1.86 -17.39 14.94
CA THR A 46 -1.51 -18.02 13.66
C THR A 46 -1.73 -17.00 12.53
N PRO A 47 -0.74 -16.73 11.67
CA PRO A 47 -0.91 -15.83 10.54
C PRO A 47 -2.07 -16.29 9.65
N LEU A 48 -2.96 -15.37 9.28
CA LEU A 48 -4.05 -15.67 8.36
C LEU A 48 -3.51 -15.86 6.93
N ASP A 49 -4.07 -16.82 6.20
CA ASP A 49 -3.74 -17.09 4.81
C ASP A 49 -3.95 -15.85 3.92
N SER A 50 -3.14 -15.67 2.86
CA SER A 50 -3.25 -14.52 1.96
C SER A 50 -4.62 -14.34 1.28
N ARG A 51 -5.44 -15.39 1.23
CA ARG A 51 -6.80 -15.41 0.67
C ARG A 51 -7.88 -15.53 1.75
N TRP A 52 -7.54 -15.38 3.03
CA TRP A 52 -8.47 -15.58 4.15
C TRP A 52 -9.78 -14.81 3.95
N PHE A 53 -9.72 -13.55 3.50
CA PHE A 53 -10.89 -12.70 3.37
C PHE A 53 -11.78 -13.11 2.20
N SER A 54 -11.20 -13.42 1.04
CA SER A 54 -11.96 -13.95 -0.10
C SER A 54 -12.61 -15.31 0.23
N ASN A 55 -11.90 -16.18 0.95
CA ASN A 55 -12.44 -17.46 1.42
C ASN A 55 -13.57 -17.24 2.43
N LEU A 56 -13.42 -16.29 3.35
CA LEU A 56 -14.45 -15.92 4.32
C LEU A 56 -15.72 -15.40 3.63
N GLN A 57 -15.58 -14.52 2.64
CA GLN A 57 -16.71 -14.02 1.85
C GLN A 57 -17.44 -15.15 1.13
N ALA A 58 -16.72 -16.07 0.48
CA ALA A 58 -17.32 -17.22 -0.19
C ALA A 58 -18.09 -18.15 0.79
N ARG A 59 -17.56 -18.32 2.02
CA ARG A 59 -18.23 -19.07 3.09
C ARG A 59 -19.52 -18.39 3.54
N ILE A 60 -19.47 -17.08 3.76
CA ILE A 60 -20.66 -16.27 4.11
C ILE A 60 -21.72 -16.37 3.00
N GLU A 61 -21.33 -16.24 1.73
CA GLU A 61 -22.23 -16.39 0.59
C GLU A 61 -22.88 -17.78 0.54
N LYS A 62 -22.12 -18.85 0.81
CA LYS A 62 -22.67 -20.21 0.90
C LYS A 62 -23.75 -20.29 1.96
N LEU A 63 -23.51 -19.76 3.17
CA LEU A 63 -24.46 -19.76 4.30
C LEU A 63 -25.73 -18.94 4.03
N ARG A 64 -25.67 -17.96 3.13
CA ARG A 64 -26.84 -17.17 2.68
C ARG A 64 -27.73 -17.89 1.67
N SER A 65 -27.34 -19.08 1.20
CA SER A 65 -28.12 -19.85 0.25
C SER A 65 -29.48 -20.29 0.84
N PRO A 66 -30.57 -20.31 0.06
CA PRO A 66 -31.91 -20.73 0.53
C PRO A 66 -32.00 -22.15 1.09
N LYS A 67 -30.95 -22.96 0.94
CA LYS A 67 -30.88 -24.32 1.50
C LYS A 67 -30.69 -24.35 3.02
N TYR A 68 -30.26 -23.25 3.64
CA TYR A 68 -30.06 -23.13 5.08
C TYR A 68 -31.31 -22.58 5.79
N PRO A 69 -31.51 -22.87 7.08
CA PRO A 69 -32.63 -22.32 7.85
C PRO A 69 -32.64 -20.78 7.87
N ALA A 70 -33.83 -20.18 7.99
CA ALA A 70 -34.00 -18.73 7.97
C ALA A 70 -33.15 -17.99 9.04
N GLU A 71 -32.93 -18.62 10.19
CA GLU A 71 -32.04 -18.09 11.23
C GLU A 71 -30.58 -17.98 10.76
N CYS A 72 -30.05 -19.04 10.14
CA CYS A 72 -28.69 -19.06 9.59
C CYS A 72 -28.52 -17.99 8.51
N VAL A 73 -29.48 -17.91 7.57
CA VAL A 73 -29.45 -16.92 6.48
C VAL A 73 -29.47 -15.49 7.03
N SER A 74 -30.30 -15.22 8.05
CA SER A 74 -30.38 -13.90 8.70
C SER A 74 -29.08 -13.51 9.39
N GLN A 75 -28.44 -14.44 10.11
CA GLN A 75 -27.15 -14.18 10.75
C GLN A 75 -26.02 -14.00 9.72
N ALA A 76 -26.00 -14.84 8.68
CA ALA A 76 -25.03 -14.72 7.59
C ALA A 76 -25.20 -13.42 6.79
N GLU A 77 -26.42 -12.92 6.62
CA GLU A 77 -26.68 -11.61 6.01
C GLU A 77 -26.06 -10.47 6.83
N LYS A 78 -26.18 -10.49 8.16
CA LYS A 78 -25.53 -9.49 9.03
C LYS A 78 -24.01 -9.50 8.86
N LEU A 79 -23.40 -10.68 8.84
CA LEU A 79 -21.96 -10.84 8.62
C LEU A 79 -21.55 -10.37 7.21
N TYR A 80 -22.38 -10.62 6.20
CA TYR A 80 -22.14 -10.15 4.84
C TYR A 80 -22.17 -8.61 4.75
N GLN A 81 -23.13 -7.96 5.41
CA GLN A 81 -23.22 -6.50 5.44
C GLN A 81 -22.02 -5.89 6.17
N HIS A 82 -21.63 -6.46 7.31
CA HIS A 82 -20.43 -6.05 8.06
C HIS A 82 -19.18 -6.16 7.20
N THR A 83 -18.91 -7.37 6.66
CA THR A 83 -17.73 -7.62 5.82
C THR A 83 -17.75 -6.89 4.48
N THR A 84 -18.90 -6.39 4.04
CA THR A 84 -19.01 -5.56 2.83
C THR A 84 -18.75 -4.09 3.13
N THR A 85 -19.18 -3.60 4.28
CA THR A 85 -19.04 -2.19 4.66
C THR A 85 -17.63 -1.91 5.15
N ASP A 86 -17.10 -2.76 6.04
CA ASP A 86 -15.87 -2.52 6.78
C ASP A 86 -14.67 -3.31 6.22
N TRP A 87 -14.76 -3.72 4.96
CA TRP A 87 -13.74 -4.57 4.31
C TRP A 87 -12.33 -3.96 4.32
N ILE A 88 -12.22 -2.63 4.24
CA ILE A 88 -10.92 -1.92 4.29
C ILE A 88 -10.34 -2.00 5.70
N GLU A 89 -11.16 -1.86 6.75
CA GLU A 89 -10.71 -2.00 8.14
C GLU A 89 -10.30 -3.44 8.43
N LEU A 90 -11.11 -4.39 7.99
CA LEU A 90 -10.85 -5.82 8.12
C LEU A 90 -9.59 -6.27 7.37
N LEU A 91 -9.21 -5.64 6.25
CA LEU A 91 -7.98 -5.96 5.53
C LEU A 91 -6.79 -5.13 5.97
N GLY A 92 -6.89 -3.80 5.86
CA GLY A 92 -5.80 -2.87 6.12
C GLY A 92 -5.67 -2.49 7.58
N GLY A 93 -6.78 -2.28 8.29
CA GLY A 93 -6.76 -1.90 9.70
C GLY A 93 -5.98 -2.91 10.55
N ARG A 94 -6.25 -4.21 10.35
CA ARG A 94 -5.54 -5.30 11.05
C ARG A 94 -4.04 -5.41 10.74
N GLU A 95 -3.56 -4.71 9.71
CA GLU A 95 -2.14 -4.64 9.33
C GLU A 95 -1.49 -3.33 9.81
N GLY A 96 -2.23 -2.57 10.63
CA GLY A 96 -1.78 -1.31 11.22
C GLY A 96 -1.87 -0.11 10.28
N PHE A 97 -2.75 -0.16 9.29
CA PHE A 97 -3.10 1.03 8.51
C PHE A 97 -4.21 1.80 9.21
N LEU A 98 -4.12 3.14 9.22
CA LEU A 98 -5.27 3.98 9.53
C LEU A 98 -6.20 3.99 8.32
N THR A 99 -7.46 3.67 8.54
CA THR A 99 -8.44 3.34 7.47
C THR A 99 -9.62 4.30 7.39
N ASP A 100 -9.69 5.29 8.28
CA ASP A 100 -10.66 6.39 8.17
C ASP A 100 -10.46 7.12 6.85
N LYS A 101 -11.53 7.71 6.30
CA LYS A 101 -11.50 8.38 4.99
C LYS A 101 -10.40 9.44 4.86
N SER A 102 -10.07 10.16 5.95
CA SER A 102 -9.00 11.17 5.94
C SER A 102 -7.60 10.57 5.73
N TRP A 103 -7.39 9.31 6.09
CA TRP A 103 -6.11 8.60 5.97
C TRP A 103 -5.97 7.80 4.68
N ARG A 104 -7.07 7.64 3.93
CA ARG A 104 -7.05 6.99 2.62
C ARG A 104 -6.47 7.94 1.59
N ALA A 105 -5.20 7.72 1.28
CA ALA A 105 -4.47 8.58 0.36
C ALA A 105 -5.16 8.70 -0.99
N LEU A 106 -5.57 7.60 -1.61
CA LEU A 106 -6.44 7.61 -2.78
C LEU A 106 -7.67 6.82 -2.36
N ASP A 107 -8.80 7.48 -2.11
CA ASP A 107 -10.05 6.82 -1.70
C ASP A 107 -10.95 6.68 -2.94
N HIS A 108 -11.31 5.44 -3.28
CA HIS A 108 -12.13 5.14 -4.46
C HIS A 108 -11.63 5.81 -5.75
N TYR A 109 -10.32 5.74 -6.01
CA TYR A 109 -9.71 6.38 -7.17
C TYR A 109 -9.94 5.55 -8.44
N PRO A 110 -10.56 6.11 -9.50
CA PRO A 110 -10.86 5.36 -10.71
C PRO A 110 -9.57 5.01 -11.45
N LEU A 111 -9.41 3.74 -11.81
CA LEU A 111 -8.36 3.37 -12.75
C LEU A 111 -8.67 3.97 -14.12
N LEU A 112 -7.64 4.48 -14.79
CA LEU A 112 -7.78 5.02 -16.13
C LEU A 112 -7.39 3.96 -17.15
N TRP A 113 -8.17 3.85 -18.23
CA TRP A 113 -7.87 2.88 -19.29
C TRP A 113 -6.46 3.10 -19.89
N GLY A 114 -6.03 4.37 -20.00
CA GLY A 114 -4.71 4.74 -20.52
C GLY A 114 -3.51 4.34 -19.64
N ASP A 115 -3.75 3.92 -18.40
CA ASP A 115 -2.72 3.38 -17.51
C ASP A 115 -2.41 1.90 -17.79
N MET A 116 -3.17 1.27 -18.68
CA MET A 116 -3.07 -0.15 -19.00
C MET A 116 -2.39 -0.43 -20.34
N VAL A 117 -1.83 -1.63 -20.44
CA VAL A 117 -1.58 -2.29 -21.73
C VAL A 117 -2.53 -3.50 -21.85
N SER A 118 -2.33 -4.50 -21.00
CA SER A 118 -3.29 -5.59 -20.75
C SER A 118 -3.89 -5.53 -19.33
N HIS A 119 -3.14 -4.94 -18.41
CA HIS A 119 -3.50 -4.57 -17.05
C HIS A 119 -2.76 -3.26 -16.74
N VAL A 120 -3.05 -2.63 -15.60
CA VAL A 120 -2.34 -1.44 -15.14
C VAL A 120 -0.83 -1.69 -15.16
N ASN A 121 -0.08 -0.80 -15.80
CA ASN A 121 1.37 -0.92 -15.91
C ASN A 121 2.01 -0.92 -14.52
N ASN A 122 2.99 -1.79 -14.29
CA ASN A 122 3.69 -1.94 -13.01
C ASN A 122 4.25 -0.61 -12.44
N VAL A 123 4.68 0.31 -13.31
CA VAL A 123 5.18 1.64 -12.89
C VAL A 123 4.09 2.47 -12.19
N MET A 124 2.82 2.29 -12.57
CA MET A 124 1.71 3.07 -12.01
C MET A 124 1.48 2.75 -10.53
N TYR A 125 1.71 1.51 -10.09
CA TYR A 125 1.61 1.15 -8.68
C TYR A 125 2.55 1.99 -7.80
N ASN A 126 3.79 2.21 -8.26
CA ASN A 126 4.74 3.07 -7.55
C ASN A 126 4.29 4.54 -7.56
N LYS A 127 3.67 5.02 -8.65
CA LYS A 127 3.12 6.38 -8.71
C LYS A 127 1.94 6.58 -7.75
N TYR A 128 1.09 5.57 -7.60
CA TYR A 128 0.00 5.62 -6.63
C TYR A 128 0.53 5.71 -5.20
N VAL A 129 1.55 4.92 -4.86
CA VAL A 129 2.18 4.96 -3.53
C VAL A 129 2.99 6.24 -3.30
N GLU A 130 3.63 6.80 -4.34
CA GLU A 130 4.26 8.12 -4.24
C GLU A 130 3.24 9.21 -3.89
N THR A 131 2.07 9.20 -4.54
CA THR A 131 0.96 10.10 -4.21
C THR A 131 0.51 9.89 -2.77
N ALA A 132 0.46 8.63 -2.32
CA ALA A 132 0.08 8.29 -0.96
C ALA A 132 1.06 8.79 0.09
N ARG A 133 2.37 8.66 -0.15
CA ARG A 133 3.41 9.24 0.71
C ARG A 133 3.24 10.75 0.85
N VAL A 134 3.04 11.47 -0.26
CA VAL A 134 2.87 12.94 -0.23
C VAL A 134 1.62 13.32 0.56
N ARG A 135 0.49 12.64 0.35
CA ARG A 135 -0.75 12.91 1.08
C ARG A 135 -0.63 12.59 2.57
N PHE A 136 0.00 11.46 2.91
CA PHE A 136 0.27 11.05 4.29
C PHE A 136 1.06 12.13 5.04
N VAL A 137 2.16 12.61 4.46
CA VAL A 137 2.98 13.68 5.06
C VAL A 137 2.19 14.99 5.18
N LYS A 138 1.43 15.37 4.14
CA LYS A 138 0.64 16.59 4.16
C LYS A 138 -0.50 16.58 5.17
N HIS A 139 -1.09 15.42 5.45
CA HIS A 139 -2.15 15.30 6.44
C HIS A 139 -1.67 15.75 7.84
N HIS A 140 -0.39 15.52 8.16
CA HIS A 140 0.19 15.98 9.43
C HIS A 140 0.31 17.52 9.52
N ALA A 141 0.27 18.22 8.38
CA ALA A 141 0.24 19.68 8.35
C ALA A 141 -1.12 20.25 8.81
N GLU A 142 -2.20 19.47 8.73
CA GLU A 142 -3.55 19.90 9.12
C GLU A 142 -3.67 20.06 10.65
N ASP A 143 -2.90 19.26 11.40
CA ASP A 143 -2.82 19.29 12.86
C ASP A 143 -1.69 20.18 13.41
N ALA A 144 -0.99 20.94 12.54
CA ALA A 144 0.14 21.76 12.96
C ALA A 144 -0.31 22.90 13.90
N THR A 145 0.45 23.15 14.96
CA THR A 145 0.08 24.15 15.98
C THR A 145 0.41 25.58 15.54
N THR A 146 1.38 25.72 14.64
CA THR A 146 1.82 27.00 14.11
C THR A 146 1.88 26.98 12.58
N GLU A 147 1.79 28.17 11.98
CA GLU A 147 1.95 28.36 10.54
C GLU A 147 3.33 27.89 10.04
N GLU A 148 4.37 28.07 10.86
CA GLU A 148 5.73 27.65 10.52
C GLU A 148 5.85 26.12 10.51
N GLU A 149 5.29 25.41 11.49
CA GLU A 149 5.24 23.94 11.47
C GLU A 149 4.46 23.43 10.25
N ARG A 150 3.31 24.04 9.96
CA ARG A 150 2.49 23.72 8.79
C ARG A 150 3.28 23.88 7.50
N ARG A 151 4.04 24.97 7.36
CA ARG A 151 4.93 25.19 6.21
C ARG A 151 6.01 24.12 6.11
N GLN A 152 6.64 23.76 7.23
CA GLN A 152 7.70 22.77 7.27
C GLN A 152 7.20 21.36 6.87
N TRP A 153 6.00 20.97 7.30
CA TRP A 153 5.34 19.75 6.81
C TRP A 153 5.08 19.79 5.30
N ASN A 154 4.60 20.92 4.79
CA ASN A 154 4.33 21.12 3.36
C ASN A 154 5.61 21.17 2.50
N ASP A 155 6.76 21.47 3.11
CA ASP A 155 8.07 21.48 2.46
C ASP A 155 8.69 20.08 2.36
N LEU A 156 8.38 19.15 3.27
CA LEU A 156 8.93 17.79 3.27
C LEU A 156 8.84 17.04 1.91
N PRO A 157 7.73 17.10 1.15
CA PRO A 157 7.65 16.47 -0.17
C PRO A 157 8.32 17.28 -1.30
N THR A 158 9.11 18.31 -0.98
CA THR A 158 9.70 19.26 -1.96
C THR A 158 11.19 19.48 -1.69
N PRO A 159 11.97 20.02 -2.65
CA PRO A 159 13.39 20.29 -2.45
C PRO A 159 13.67 21.64 -1.76
N ARG A 160 12.69 22.26 -1.08
CA ARG A 160 12.83 23.64 -0.57
C ARG A 160 13.68 23.76 0.71
N SER A 161 13.65 22.75 1.59
CA SER A 161 14.35 22.80 2.87
C SER A 161 14.72 21.39 3.35
N LEU A 162 14.18 20.96 4.50
CA LEU A 162 14.23 19.56 4.90
C LEU A 162 13.22 18.79 4.05
N GLY A 163 13.63 17.66 3.48
CA GLY A 163 12.79 16.88 2.60
C GLY A 163 12.98 15.38 2.72
N LEU A 164 12.05 14.68 2.11
CA LEU A 164 11.94 13.24 2.07
C LEU A 164 12.27 12.75 0.66
N ILE A 165 13.34 11.97 0.53
CA ILE A 165 13.82 11.44 -0.76
C ILE A 165 13.65 9.93 -0.79
N LEU A 166 12.95 9.41 -1.80
CA LEU A 166 12.85 7.98 -2.00
C LEU A 166 14.25 7.39 -2.24
N ARG A 167 14.72 6.53 -1.33
CA ARG A 167 15.99 5.81 -1.45
C ARG A 167 15.80 4.47 -2.16
N ARG A 168 14.73 3.75 -1.80
CA ARG A 168 14.40 2.44 -2.37
C ARG A 168 12.91 2.17 -2.25
N ILE A 169 12.31 1.60 -3.29
CA ILE A 169 10.97 1.05 -3.24
C ILE A 169 10.99 -0.40 -3.71
N THR A 170 10.31 -1.28 -2.98
CA THR A 170 10.06 -2.68 -3.37
C THR A 170 8.57 -2.87 -3.56
N THR A 171 8.15 -3.39 -4.70
CA THR A 171 6.73 -3.60 -5.02
C THR A 171 6.44 -5.07 -5.25
N GLU A 172 5.52 -5.60 -4.45
CA GLU A 172 5.03 -6.96 -4.56
C GLU A 172 3.64 -6.97 -5.20
N PHE A 173 3.56 -7.41 -6.46
CA PHE A 173 2.31 -7.51 -7.20
C PHE A 173 1.53 -8.77 -6.79
N LYS A 174 0.26 -8.63 -6.41
CA LYS A 174 -0.61 -9.70 -5.89
C LYS A 174 -1.86 -9.94 -6.75
N LEU A 175 -2.34 -8.89 -7.43
CA LEU A 175 -3.49 -8.92 -8.34
C LEU A 175 -3.23 -7.94 -9.50
N PRO A 176 -3.29 -8.39 -10.77
CA PRO A 176 -3.26 -7.49 -11.91
C PRO A 176 -4.56 -6.66 -11.93
N LEU A 177 -4.44 -5.34 -11.83
CA LEU A 177 -5.58 -4.42 -11.87
C LEU A 177 -5.98 -4.14 -13.32
N THR A 178 -7.29 -4.11 -13.58
CA THR A 178 -7.84 -3.82 -14.92
C THR A 178 -8.97 -2.81 -14.83
N PHE A 179 -9.12 -1.98 -15.86
CA PHE A 179 -10.28 -1.12 -16.02
C PHE A 179 -11.49 -1.95 -16.51
N PRO A 180 -12.71 -1.64 -16.04
CA PRO A 180 -13.03 -0.67 -14.99
C PRO A 180 -12.81 -1.24 -13.59
N ASP A 181 -12.15 -0.50 -12.72
CA ASP A 181 -12.07 -0.74 -11.27
C ASP A 181 -11.73 0.59 -10.57
N HIS A 182 -11.91 0.64 -9.26
CA HIS A 182 -11.42 1.70 -8.39
C HIS A 182 -10.40 1.13 -7.41
N ILE A 183 -9.46 1.96 -7.00
CA ILE A 183 -8.49 1.57 -5.97
C ILE A 183 -8.59 2.45 -4.75
N THR A 184 -8.31 1.81 -3.61
CA THR A 184 -8.03 2.52 -2.37
C THR A 184 -6.57 2.31 -1.98
N VAL A 185 -5.83 3.40 -1.75
CA VAL A 185 -4.42 3.34 -1.34
C VAL A 185 -4.26 3.76 0.11
N LEU A 186 -3.74 2.84 0.92
CA LEU A 186 -3.41 3.04 2.32
C LEU A 186 -1.90 3.20 2.48
N TYR A 187 -1.47 3.97 3.48
CA TYR A 187 -0.05 4.24 3.72
C TYR A 187 0.22 4.36 5.21
N ARG A 188 1.34 3.82 5.68
CA ARG A 188 1.62 3.69 7.11
C ARG A 188 3.11 3.71 7.42
N LEU A 189 3.48 4.06 8.65
CA LEU A 189 4.83 3.84 9.17
C LEU A 189 5.03 2.36 9.48
N SER A 190 6.17 1.79 9.07
CA SER A 190 6.51 0.39 9.34
C SER A 190 7.18 0.20 10.70
N GLU A 191 7.86 1.23 11.18
CA GLU A 191 8.55 1.25 12.48
C GLU A 191 8.30 2.61 13.17
N ARG A 192 8.37 2.61 14.50
CA ARG A 192 8.27 3.84 15.29
C ARG A 192 9.50 4.72 15.04
N PRO A 193 9.35 5.95 14.51
CA PRO A 193 10.50 6.82 14.26
C PRO A 193 11.21 7.23 15.55
N ARG A 194 12.53 7.44 15.47
CA ARG A 194 13.35 7.96 16.56
C ARG A 194 13.90 9.33 16.19
N TYR A 195 14.35 10.08 17.19
CA TYR A 195 14.97 11.40 16.99
C TYR A 195 16.26 11.34 16.16
N ASP A 196 16.95 10.19 16.17
CA ASP A 196 18.16 9.94 15.39
C ASP A 196 17.90 9.24 14.05
N SER A 197 16.63 8.98 13.70
CA SER A 197 16.27 8.36 12.43
C SER A 197 16.68 9.27 11.26
N THR A 198 17.46 8.72 10.33
CA THR A 198 17.87 9.40 9.09
C THR A 198 17.11 8.91 7.84
N SER A 199 16.21 7.96 8.05
CA SER A 199 15.25 7.48 7.06
C SER A 199 13.97 7.03 7.77
N LEU A 200 12.88 6.97 7.01
CA LEU A 200 11.61 6.40 7.41
C LEU A 200 11.34 5.16 6.57
N LEU A 201 11.05 4.04 7.23
CA LEU A 201 10.52 2.85 6.58
C LEU A 201 8.98 2.90 6.64
N MET A 202 8.35 2.83 5.48
CA MET A 202 6.92 2.95 5.32
C MET A 202 6.39 1.83 4.43
N GLU A 203 5.09 1.59 4.53
CA GLU A 203 4.41 0.58 3.73
C GLU A 203 3.16 1.19 3.08
N GLY A 204 2.98 0.91 1.80
CA GLY A 204 1.80 1.30 1.02
C GLY A 204 1.04 0.08 0.53
N TRP A 205 -0.27 0.05 0.73
CA TRP A 205 -1.18 -0.98 0.22
C TRP A 205 -2.09 -0.39 -0.84
N ILE A 206 -2.17 -1.06 -1.99
CA ILE A 206 -3.13 -0.75 -3.04
C ILE A 206 -4.19 -1.83 -3.03
N LEU A 207 -5.42 -1.46 -2.68
CA LEU A 207 -6.58 -2.33 -2.63
C LEU A 207 -7.44 -2.13 -3.88
N SER A 208 -7.91 -3.22 -4.48
CA SER A 208 -8.96 -3.20 -5.51
C SER A 208 -10.32 -3.16 -4.83
N ASP A 209 -11.18 -2.22 -5.23
CA ASP A 209 -12.53 -2.11 -4.71
C ASP A 209 -13.43 -3.20 -5.31
N GLN A 210 -13.31 -3.49 -6.61
CA GLN A 210 -14.07 -4.54 -7.28
C GLN A 210 -13.80 -5.92 -6.67
N HIS A 211 -12.53 -6.23 -6.38
CA HIS A 211 -12.13 -7.53 -5.86
C HIS A 211 -12.04 -7.58 -4.34
N ARG A 212 -12.16 -6.43 -3.65
CA ARG A 212 -11.96 -6.27 -2.20
C ARG A 212 -10.72 -7.01 -1.71
N ARG A 213 -9.60 -6.76 -2.40
CA ARG A 213 -8.36 -7.53 -2.22
C ARG A 213 -7.14 -6.65 -2.42
N LEU A 214 -6.08 -7.00 -1.69
CA LEU A 214 -4.75 -6.42 -1.89
C LEU A 214 -4.24 -6.70 -3.31
N ALA A 215 -4.00 -5.64 -4.07
CA ALA A 215 -3.44 -5.69 -5.41
C ALA A 215 -1.93 -5.55 -5.43
N ALA A 216 -1.37 -4.69 -4.60
CA ALA A 216 0.08 -4.63 -4.38
C ALA A 216 0.43 -4.13 -2.99
N LYS A 217 1.57 -4.62 -2.49
CA LYS A 217 2.24 -4.12 -1.28
C LYS A 217 3.53 -3.45 -1.72
N CYS A 218 3.76 -2.22 -1.26
CA CYS A 218 4.97 -1.47 -1.52
C CYS A 218 5.69 -1.17 -0.22
N ILE A 219 6.99 -1.46 -0.16
CA ILE A 219 7.86 -1.09 0.94
C ILE A 219 8.67 0.12 0.48
N ASP A 220 8.45 1.25 1.15
CA ASP A 220 9.03 2.56 0.82
C ASP A 220 10.08 2.93 1.88
N ASP A 221 11.33 3.02 1.44
CA ASP A 221 12.47 3.44 2.25
C ASP A 221 12.87 4.84 1.80
N THR A 222 12.55 5.83 2.63
CA THR A 222 12.70 7.25 2.31
C THR A 222 13.73 7.90 3.23
N ALA A 223 14.79 8.45 2.66
CA ALA A 223 15.83 9.17 3.38
C ALA A 223 15.39 10.60 3.74
N ILE A 224 15.87 11.09 4.89
CA ILE A 224 15.71 12.47 5.31
C ILE A 224 16.93 13.26 4.84
N TYR A 225 16.69 14.31 4.07
CA TYR A 225 17.72 15.09 3.41
C TYR A 225 17.46 16.59 3.59
N ASP A 226 18.50 17.31 3.99
CA ASP A 226 18.47 18.77 4.03
C ASP A 226 19.03 19.32 2.72
N TYR A 227 18.16 19.89 1.90
CA TYR A 227 18.52 20.47 0.61
C TYR A 227 19.30 21.78 0.74
N THR A 228 19.21 22.47 1.89
CA THR A 228 19.94 23.72 2.12
C THR A 228 21.42 23.45 2.37
N THR A 229 21.73 22.36 3.06
CA THR A 229 23.10 21.94 3.37
C THR A 229 23.59 20.80 2.47
N SER A 230 22.72 20.25 1.63
CA SER A 230 22.97 19.12 0.73
C SER A 230 23.50 17.88 1.47
N LYS A 231 22.95 17.58 2.64
CA LYS A 231 23.40 16.46 3.50
C LYS A 231 22.22 15.65 4.03
N ARG A 232 22.51 14.38 4.35
CA ARG A 232 21.59 13.55 5.13
C ARG A 232 21.34 14.23 6.48
N SER A 233 20.09 14.20 6.93
CA SER A 233 19.66 14.85 8.15
C SER A 233 18.70 13.95 8.95
N VAL A 234 18.12 14.50 10.01
CA VAL A 234 17.06 13.90 10.83
C VAL A 234 15.83 14.81 10.78
N LEU A 235 14.67 14.29 11.18
CA LEU A 235 13.46 15.10 11.32
C LEU A 235 13.59 16.07 12.50
N LYS A 236 12.79 17.14 12.46
CA LYS A 236 12.65 18.05 13.60
C LYS A 236 11.91 17.34 14.75
N PRO A 237 12.18 17.67 16.03
CA PRO A 237 11.57 16.98 17.17
C PRO A 237 10.04 16.87 17.10
N PHE A 238 9.33 17.97 16.82
CA PHE A 238 7.87 17.96 16.71
C PHE A 238 7.34 17.04 15.58
N MET A 239 8.12 16.85 14.50
CA MET A 239 7.75 15.93 13.43
C MET A 239 7.92 14.48 13.86
N VAL A 240 8.97 14.18 14.63
CA VAL A 240 9.21 12.85 15.20
C VAL A 240 8.10 12.51 16.18
N GLU A 241 7.76 13.42 17.09
CA GLU A 241 6.66 13.27 18.07
C GLU A 241 5.33 13.00 17.38
N LYS A 242 4.97 13.80 16.35
CA LYS A 242 3.71 13.59 15.61
C LYS A 242 3.67 12.27 14.84
N PHE A 243 4.79 11.85 14.25
CA PHE A 243 4.85 10.54 13.60
C PHE A 243 4.81 9.38 14.61
N GLN A 244 5.39 9.57 15.80
CA GLN A 244 5.28 8.63 16.91
C GLN A 244 3.82 8.47 17.37
N GLU A 245 3.10 9.57 17.59
CA GLU A 245 1.65 9.52 17.87
C GLU A 245 0.87 8.77 16.78
N THR A 246 1.19 9.03 15.51
CA THR A 246 0.56 8.36 14.38
C THR A 246 0.85 6.86 14.38
N TYR A 247 2.08 6.46 14.67
CA TYR A 247 2.46 5.06 14.83
C TYR A 247 1.70 4.39 15.99
N ASP A 248 1.52 5.07 17.12
CA ASP A 248 0.75 4.50 18.25
C ASP A 248 -0.70 4.27 17.87
N ARG A 249 -1.33 5.22 17.17
CA ARG A 249 -2.68 5.06 16.62
C ARG A 249 -2.78 3.88 15.64
N GLN A 250 -1.74 3.66 14.83
CA GLN A 250 -1.68 2.49 13.95
C GLN A 250 -1.69 1.18 14.75
N MET A 251 -1.00 1.12 15.90
CA MET A 251 -0.98 -0.06 16.77
C MET A 251 -2.32 -0.31 17.46
N GLU A 252 -2.97 0.75 17.93
CA GLU A 252 -4.32 0.66 18.49
C GLU A 252 -5.34 0.18 17.44
N SER A 253 -5.27 0.74 16.24
CA SER A 253 -6.12 0.35 15.11
C SER A 253 -5.88 -1.11 14.73
N GLN A 254 -4.62 -1.56 14.69
CA GLN A 254 -4.27 -2.95 14.44
C GLN A 254 -4.94 -3.89 15.43
N ILE A 255 -4.79 -3.64 16.73
CA ILE A 255 -5.36 -4.49 17.78
C ILE A 255 -6.89 -4.57 17.63
N LYS A 256 -7.55 -3.43 17.42
CA LYS A 256 -9.01 -3.35 17.26
C LYS A 256 -9.48 -4.12 16.03
N CYS A 257 -8.93 -3.85 14.85
CA CYS A 257 -9.39 -4.43 13.60
C CYS A 257 -9.01 -5.91 13.48
N ASP A 258 -7.88 -6.34 14.05
CA ASP A 258 -7.48 -7.75 14.05
C ASP A 258 -8.33 -8.58 15.02
N LYS A 259 -8.82 -7.98 16.12
CA LYS A 259 -9.87 -8.59 16.94
C LYS A 259 -11.17 -8.75 16.15
N ASP A 260 -11.65 -7.68 15.51
CA ASP A 260 -12.90 -7.73 14.72
C ASP A 260 -12.82 -8.80 13.61
N ALA A 261 -11.70 -8.86 12.88
CA ALA A 261 -11.49 -9.89 11.87
C ALA A 261 -11.60 -11.32 12.45
N ARG A 262 -11.05 -11.56 13.64
CA ARG A 262 -11.18 -12.87 14.32
C ARG A 262 -12.60 -13.15 14.79
N ASP A 263 -13.29 -12.16 15.33
CA ASP A 263 -14.66 -12.29 15.80
C ASP A 263 -15.59 -12.66 14.62
N VAL A 264 -15.41 -12.04 13.45
CA VAL A 264 -16.14 -12.40 12.23
C VAL A 264 -15.81 -13.83 11.77
N ILE A 265 -14.52 -14.22 11.75
CA ILE A 265 -14.11 -15.58 11.38
C ILE A 265 -14.76 -16.61 12.32
N ALA A 266 -14.70 -16.38 13.63
CA ALA A 266 -15.29 -17.25 14.64
C ALA A 266 -16.81 -17.33 14.50
N ALA A 267 -17.49 -16.22 14.19
CA ALA A 267 -18.93 -16.21 13.95
C ALA A 267 -19.32 -17.07 12.73
N VAL A 268 -18.57 -16.99 11.63
CA VAL A 268 -18.79 -17.83 10.44
C VAL A 268 -18.55 -19.30 10.77
N GLU A 269 -17.47 -19.63 11.49
CA GLU A 269 -17.20 -21.01 11.93
C GLU A 269 -18.30 -21.55 12.85
N GLY A 270 -18.83 -20.72 13.75
CA GLY A 270 -19.95 -21.08 14.63
C GLY A 270 -21.21 -21.42 13.84
N LEU A 271 -21.55 -20.58 12.85
CA LEU A 271 -22.67 -20.84 11.95
C LEU A 271 -22.49 -22.12 11.15
N GLU A 272 -21.30 -22.38 10.62
CA GLU A 272 -21.01 -23.62 9.89
C GLU A 272 -21.17 -24.83 10.81
N ARG A 273 -20.64 -24.81 12.04
CA ARG A 273 -20.80 -25.94 12.98
C ARG A 273 -22.25 -26.21 13.37
N GLN A 274 -23.09 -25.18 13.39
CA GLN A 274 -24.49 -25.30 13.79
C GLN A 274 -25.39 -25.78 12.65
N PHE A 275 -25.10 -25.39 11.41
CA PHE A 275 -26.03 -25.54 10.28
C PHE A 275 -25.49 -26.33 9.08
N GLN A 276 -24.20 -26.67 9.04
CA GLN A 276 -23.57 -27.49 7.99
C GLN A 276 -23.27 -28.90 8.49
#